data_AF-X6LF95-F1
#
_entry.id   AF-X6LF95-F1
#
_cell.length_a   1.000
_cell.length_b   1.000
_cell.length_c   1.000
_cell.angle_alpha   90.00
_cell.angle_beta   90.00
_cell.angle_gamma   90.00
#
_symmetry.space_group_name_H-M   'P 1'
#
loop_
_entity.id
_entity.type
_entity.pdbx_description
1 polymer ?
#
loop_
_entity_poly.entity_id
_entity_poly.type
_entity_poly.pdbx_seq_one_letter_code
_entity_poly.pdbx_strand_id
1 'polypeptide(L)'
;MLRKQQTEIERTLKKVQEGLDEYDKIWDRVEDASTINQKEKHEGDLKKEIKRLQRYRELIKSWISNDAYKDKTILKNAKRQIEIRMESFKKCEKETKTKAFSKEALSSGGGLLKNNDLLSEAQKETKKWIETKH
;
A
#
# COMPACT_ATOMS: atom_id res chain seq x y z
N MET A 1 -13.76 30.48 1.91
CA MET A 1 -13.28 29.30 1.16
C MET A 1 -12.13 28.58 1.85
N LEU A 2 -11.10 29.29 2.35
CA LEU A 2 -9.98 28.70 3.12
C LEU A 2 -10.40 27.82 4.31
N ARG A 3 -11.38 28.22 5.13
CA ARG A 3 -11.85 27.40 6.27
C ARG A 3 -12.46 26.05 5.87
N LYS A 4 -13.22 25.98 4.76
CA LYS A 4 -13.85 24.72 4.29
C LYS A 4 -12.79 23.72 3.83
N GLN A 5 -11.77 24.21 3.13
CA GLN A 5 -10.64 23.39 2.66
C GLN A 5 -9.76 22.90 3.82
N GLN A 6 -9.54 23.74 4.84
CA GLN A 6 -8.82 23.32 6.05
C GLN A 6 -9.51 22.15 6.75
N THR A 7 -10.84 22.21 6.92
CA THR A 7 -11.62 21.12 7.53
C THR A 7 -11.56 19.82 6.72
N GLU A 8 -11.55 19.91 5.38
CA GLU A 8 -11.41 18.74 4.52
C GLU A 8 -10.03 18.08 4.64
N ILE A 9 -8.98 18.91 4.75
CA ILE A 9 -7.62 18.45 5.01
C ILE A 9 -7.55 17.72 6.35
N GLU A 10 -8.04 18.34 7.43
CA GLU A 10 -8.01 17.73 8.77
C GLU A 10 -8.76 16.40 8.81
N ARG A 11 -9.94 16.32 8.19
CA ARG A 11 -10.71 15.08 8.06
C ARG A 11 -9.94 14.00 7.30
N THR A 12 -9.25 14.38 6.24
CA THR A 12 -8.48 13.43 5.42
C THR A 12 -7.23 12.97 6.14
N LEU A 13 -6.52 13.85 6.83
CA LEU A 13 -5.38 13.49 7.67
C LEU A 13 -5.80 12.52 8.77
N LYS A 14 -6.96 12.72 9.38
CA LYS A 14 -7.52 11.77 10.37
C LYS A 14 -7.78 10.40 9.73
N LYS A 15 -8.40 10.36 8.55
CA LYS A 15 -8.63 9.11 7.80
C LYS A 15 -7.34 8.40 7.38
N VAL A 16 -6.29 9.16 7.07
CA VAL A 16 -4.96 8.59 6.79
C VAL A 16 -4.40 7.93 8.04
N GLN A 17 -4.48 8.59 9.19
CA GLN A 17 -4.02 8.02 10.44
C GLN A 17 -4.80 6.75 10.82
N GLU A 18 -6.12 6.77 10.66
CA GLU A 18 -6.99 5.60 10.87
C GLU A 18 -6.62 4.45 9.92
N GLY A 19 -6.39 4.74 8.62
CA GLY A 19 -5.99 3.72 7.65
C GLY A 19 -4.59 3.15 7.89
N LEU A 20 -3.66 3.94 8.43
CA LEU A 20 -2.32 3.46 8.82
C LEU A 20 -2.40 2.50 10.01
N ASP A 21 -3.21 2.83 11.01
CA ASP A 21 -3.47 1.99 12.19
C ASP A 21 -4.23 0.70 11.83
N GLU A 22 -5.23 0.80 10.95
CA GLU A 22 -5.97 -0.35 10.42
C GLU A 22 -5.05 -1.26 9.58
N TYR A 23 -4.16 -0.69 8.76
CA TYR A 23 -3.15 -1.47 8.05
C TYR A 23 -2.27 -2.27 9.03
N ASP A 24 -1.81 -1.64 10.12
CA ASP A 24 -0.96 -2.30 11.13
C ASP A 24 -1.68 -3.46 11.81
N LYS A 25 -2.96 -3.25 12.17
CA LYS A 25 -3.82 -4.28 12.75
C LYS A 25 -4.08 -5.44 11.78
N ILE A 26 -4.32 -5.16 10.51
CA ILE A 26 -4.53 -6.21 9.50
C ILE A 26 -3.22 -6.96 9.28
N TRP A 27 -2.08 -6.25 9.24
CA TRP A 27 -0.76 -6.84 9.10
C TRP A 27 -0.48 -7.87 10.20
N ASP A 28 -0.66 -7.49 11.46
CA ASP A 28 -0.50 -8.38 12.61
C ASP A 28 -1.38 -9.63 12.50
N ARG A 29 -2.64 -9.47 12.06
CA ARG A 29 -3.55 -10.60 11.79
C ARG A 29 -3.10 -11.50 10.64
N VAL A 30 -2.44 -10.96 9.61
CA VAL A 30 -1.86 -11.78 8.52
C VAL A 30 -0.73 -12.66 9.07
N GLU A 31 0.09 -12.12 9.97
CA GLU A 31 1.19 -12.86 10.60
C GLU A 31 0.67 -13.94 11.56
N ASP A 32 -0.29 -13.62 12.42
CA ASP A 32 -0.93 -14.54 13.37
C ASP A 32 -1.83 -15.60 12.71
N ALA A 33 -2.40 -15.29 11.54
CA ALA A 33 -3.27 -16.20 10.82
C ALA A 33 -2.58 -17.55 10.56
N SER A 34 -3.13 -18.59 11.19
CA SER A 34 -2.59 -19.96 11.13
C SER A 34 -3.11 -20.75 9.92
N THR A 35 -4.20 -20.30 9.29
CA THR A 35 -4.81 -20.96 8.13
C THR A 35 -4.68 -20.14 6.85
N ILE A 36 -4.58 -20.83 5.72
CA ILE A 36 -4.43 -20.20 4.39
C ILE A 36 -5.62 -19.29 4.08
N ASN A 37 -6.85 -19.76 4.32
CA ASN A 37 -8.06 -18.99 4.05
C ASN A 37 -8.15 -17.69 4.87
N GLN A 38 -7.63 -17.67 6.11
CA GLN A 38 -7.53 -16.45 6.91
C GLN A 38 -6.44 -15.52 6.36
N LYS A 39 -5.26 -16.06 6.01
CA LYS A 39 -4.19 -15.28 5.38
C LYS A 39 -4.66 -14.60 4.10
N GLU A 40 -5.28 -15.32 3.17
CA GLU A 40 -5.79 -14.75 1.91
C GLU A 40 -6.85 -13.66 2.13
N LYS A 41 -7.76 -13.87 3.11
CA LYS A 41 -8.75 -12.87 3.48
C LYS A 41 -8.08 -11.59 3.97
N HIS A 42 -7.15 -11.71 4.92
CA HIS A 42 -6.45 -10.56 5.49
C HIS A 42 -5.52 -9.88 4.47
N GLU A 43 -4.85 -10.62 3.58
CA GLU A 43 -4.10 -10.05 2.45
C GLU A 43 -5.01 -9.25 1.51
N GLY A 44 -6.22 -9.75 1.25
CA GLY A 44 -7.24 -9.02 0.48
C GLY A 44 -7.64 -7.70 1.13
N ASP A 45 -7.83 -7.68 2.44
CA ASP A 45 -8.17 -6.45 3.19
C ASP A 45 -6.97 -5.49 3.28
N LEU A 46 -5.76 -6.01 3.48
CA LEU A 46 -4.51 -5.24 3.47
C LEU A 46 -4.31 -4.53 2.11
N LYS A 47 -4.60 -5.23 1.00
CA LYS A 47 -4.54 -4.67 -0.36
C LYS A 47 -5.57 -3.57 -0.59
N LYS A 48 -6.79 -3.71 -0.05
CA LYS A 48 -7.82 -2.66 -0.11
C LYS A 48 -7.37 -1.42 0.66
N GLU A 49 -6.82 -1.59 1.86
CA GLU A 49 -6.36 -0.47 2.69
C GLU A 49 -5.18 0.26 2.05
N ILE A 50 -4.23 -0.46 1.44
CA ILE A 50 -3.15 0.16 0.65
C ILE A 50 -3.68 0.97 -0.52
N LYS A 51 -4.67 0.46 -1.27
CA LYS A 51 -5.29 1.24 -2.35
C LYS A 51 -5.99 2.49 -1.82
N ARG A 52 -6.59 2.44 -0.64
CA ARG A 52 -7.23 3.59 0.01
C ARG A 52 -6.20 4.64 0.43
N LEU A 53 -5.12 4.22 1.09
CA LEU A 53 -3.99 5.10 1.44
C LEU A 53 -3.36 5.74 0.20
N GLN A 54 -3.24 5.01 -0.92
CA GLN A 54 -2.79 5.58 -2.20
C GLN A 54 -3.67 6.73 -2.70
N ARG A 55 -5.00 6.60 -2.62
CA ARG A 55 -5.93 7.68 -3.00
C ARG A 55 -5.74 8.91 -2.11
N TYR A 56 -5.56 8.72 -0.80
CA TYR A 56 -5.25 9.84 0.10
C TYR A 56 -3.89 10.48 -0.20
N ARG A 57 -2.87 9.70 -0.56
CA ARG A 57 -1.56 10.24 -0.98
C ARG A 57 -1.69 11.15 -2.20
N GLU A 58 -2.44 10.74 -3.22
CA GLU A 58 -2.67 11.52 -4.44
C GLU A 58 -3.47 12.81 -4.14
N LEU A 59 -4.47 12.72 -3.27
CA LEU A 59 -5.24 13.88 -2.80
C LEU A 59 -4.35 14.88 -2.04
N ILE A 60 -3.54 14.38 -1.10
CA ILE A 60 -2.57 15.18 -0.34
C ILE A 60 -1.54 15.83 -1.27
N LYS A 61 -1.08 15.10 -2.30
CA LYS A 61 -0.16 15.63 -3.32
C LYS A 61 -0.78 16.82 -4.07
N SER A 62 -2.07 16.74 -4.43
CA SER A 62 -2.80 17.87 -5.03
C SER A 62 -2.83 19.09 -4.10
N TRP A 63 -3.06 18.89 -2.80
CA TRP A 63 -3.01 19.98 -1.82
C TRP A 63 -1.61 20.56 -1.60
N ILE A 64 -0.56 19.75 -1.64
CA ILE A 64 0.83 20.25 -1.58
C ILE A 64 1.15 21.11 -2.81
N SER A 65 0.67 20.74 -3.99
CA SER A 65 0.83 21.54 -5.22
C SER A 65 0.00 22.83 -5.23
N ASN A 66 -0.97 22.98 -4.32
CA ASN A 66 -1.77 24.19 -4.23
C ASN A 66 -1.08 25.25 -3.35
N ASP A 67 -0.80 26.43 -3.92
CA ASP A 67 -0.13 27.54 -3.24
C ASP A 67 -1.00 28.32 -2.25
N ALA A 68 -2.30 28.02 -2.18
CA ALA A 68 -3.18 28.56 -1.15
C ALA A 68 -2.79 28.11 0.28
N TYR A 69 -2.01 27.02 0.41
CA TYR A 69 -1.57 26.49 1.69
C TYR A 69 -0.14 26.94 2.02
N LYS A 70 -0.01 27.81 3.02
CA LYS A 70 1.29 28.29 3.50
C LYS A 70 2.07 27.22 4.26
N ASP A 71 1.41 26.47 5.14
CA ASP A 71 2.05 25.41 5.93
C ASP A 71 1.75 24.03 5.34
N LYS A 72 2.70 23.51 4.57
CA LYS A 72 2.60 22.21 3.90
C LYS A 72 3.28 21.08 4.69
N THR A 73 3.78 21.37 5.90
CA THR A 73 4.61 20.46 6.70
C THR A 73 3.84 19.19 7.07
N ILE A 74 2.63 19.36 7.58
CA ILE A 74 1.76 18.26 8.01
C ILE A 74 1.35 17.39 6.80
N LEU A 75 1.03 18.02 5.67
CA LEU A 75 0.68 17.32 4.42
C LEU A 75 1.86 16.50 3.90
N LYS A 76 3.07 17.07 3.90
CA LYS A 76 4.29 16.36 3.51
C LYS A 76 4.58 15.17 4.44
N ASN A 77 4.38 15.33 5.75
CA ASN A 77 4.57 14.26 6.71
C ASN A 77 3.57 13.11 6.50
N ALA A 78 2.28 13.42 6.34
CA ALA A 78 1.25 12.42 6.06
C ALA A 78 1.51 11.68 4.74
N LYS A 79 1.92 12.39 3.68
CA LYS A 79 2.33 11.78 2.41
C LYS A 79 3.48 10.78 2.64
N ARG A 80 4.51 11.18 3.40
CA ARG A 80 5.68 10.33 3.70
C ARG A 80 5.29 9.07 4.49
N GLN A 81 4.43 9.20 5.49
CA GLN A 81 3.92 8.06 6.27
C GLN A 81 3.24 7.02 5.38
N ILE A 82 2.39 7.48 4.45
CA ILE A 82 1.76 6.59 3.46
C ILE A 82 2.80 5.91 2.56
N GLU A 83 3.79 6.66 2.06
CA GLU A 83 4.84 6.10 1.19
C GLU A 83 5.66 5.01 1.88
N ILE A 84 6.01 5.19 3.15
CA ILE A 84 6.73 4.19 3.95
C ILE A 84 5.89 2.91 4.11
N ARG A 85 4.60 3.04 4.42
CA ARG A 85 3.71 1.88 4.56
C ARG A 85 3.50 1.15 3.23
N MET A 86 3.38 1.89 2.13
CA MET A 86 3.31 1.32 0.79
C MET A 86 4.58 0.58 0.38
N GLU A 87 5.76 1.10 0.73
CA GLU A 87 7.03 0.40 0.46
C GLU A 87 7.14 -0.87 1.31
N SER A 88 6.76 -0.79 2.59
CA SER A 88 6.72 -1.94 3.49
C SER A 88 5.80 -3.03 2.95
N PHE A 89 4.60 -2.66 2.48
CA PHE A 89 3.68 -3.59 1.82
C PHE A 89 4.29 -4.23 0.58
N LYS A 90 5.00 -3.48 -0.28
CA LYS A 90 5.65 -4.05 -1.48
C LYS A 90 6.76 -5.03 -1.14
N LYS A 91 7.58 -4.74 -0.13
CA LYS A 91 8.63 -5.64 0.35
C LYS A 91 8.01 -6.93 0.89
N CYS A 92 6.99 -6.78 1.72
CA CYS A 92 6.32 -7.93 2.31
C CYS A 92 5.51 -8.75 1.31
N GLU A 93 4.74 -8.14 0.40
CA GLU A 93 4.03 -8.88 -0.66
C GLU A 93 5.02 -9.69 -1.51
N LYS A 94 6.23 -9.18 -1.76
CA LYS A 94 7.26 -9.92 -2.49
C LYS A 94 7.76 -11.12 -1.70
N GLU A 95 7.97 -10.98 -0.39
CA GLU A 95 8.45 -12.06 0.48
C GLU A 95 7.36 -13.10 0.83
N THR A 96 6.16 -12.68 1.22
CA THR A 96 5.04 -13.59 1.53
C THR A 96 4.60 -14.34 0.29
N LYS A 97 4.53 -13.70 -0.88
CA LYS A 97 4.16 -14.38 -2.12
C LYS A 97 5.24 -15.40 -2.53
N THR A 98 6.52 -15.06 -2.41
CA THR A 98 7.62 -16.00 -2.70
C THR A 98 7.63 -17.18 -1.72
N LYS A 99 7.32 -16.95 -0.43
CA LYS A 99 7.20 -18.00 0.59
C LYS A 99 5.90 -18.83 0.46
N ALA A 100 4.79 -18.23 0.05
CA ALA A 100 3.51 -18.90 -0.18
C ALA A 100 3.58 -19.88 -1.35
N PHE A 101 4.19 -19.46 -2.47
CA PHE A 101 4.46 -20.35 -3.61
C PHE A 101 5.46 -21.47 -3.26
N SER A 102 6.39 -21.23 -2.32
CA SER A 102 7.35 -22.26 -1.88
C SER A 102 6.75 -23.33 -0.96
N LYS A 103 5.59 -23.06 -0.33
CA LYS A 103 4.91 -24.04 0.54
C LYS A 103 3.99 -24.99 -0.23
N GLU A 104 3.43 -24.56 -1.36
CA GLU A 104 2.61 -25.42 -2.22
C GLU A 104 3.44 -26.39 -3.08
N ALA A 105 4.67 -26.02 -3.47
CA ALA A 105 5.54 -26.89 -4.28
C ALA A 105 5.98 -28.18 -3.55
N LEU A 106 5.83 -28.26 -2.22
CA LEU A 106 6.19 -29.43 -1.42
C LEU A 106 4.99 -30.30 -1.02
N SER A 107 3.75 -29.82 -1.18
CA SER A 107 2.53 -30.58 -0.83
C SER A 107 1.93 -31.34 -2.01
N SER A 108 2.40 -31.13 -3.23
CA SER A 108 2.04 -31.91 -4.40
C SER A 108 3.32 -32.40 -5.07
N GLY A 109 3.57 -33.71 -4.95
CA GLY A 109 4.76 -34.33 -5.52
C GLY A 109 4.88 -34.06 -7.02
N GLY A 110 6.08 -33.65 -7.42
CA GLY A 110 6.57 -33.71 -8.79
C GLY A 110 6.32 -32.46 -9.63
N GLY A 111 7.39 -31.77 -10.01
CA GLY A 111 7.35 -30.84 -11.14
C GLY A 111 8.34 -29.70 -11.08
N LEU A 112 9.48 -29.92 -11.73
CA LEU A 112 10.50 -28.93 -12.05
C LEU A 112 9.92 -27.60 -12.60
N LEU A 113 10.46 -26.49 -12.08
CA LEU A 113 10.81 -25.24 -12.76
C LEU A 113 10.10 -24.92 -14.10
N LYS A 114 9.33 -23.82 -14.13
CA LYS A 114 9.37 -22.90 -15.28
C LYS A 114 9.17 -21.44 -14.86
N ASN A 115 10.31 -20.79 -14.67
CA ASN A 115 10.45 -19.34 -14.60
C ASN A 115 10.07 -18.73 -15.96
N ASN A 116 8.95 -18.00 -16.02
CA ASN A 116 8.74 -16.77 -16.79
C ASN A 116 7.25 -16.42 -16.80
N ASP A 117 6.94 -15.13 -16.78
CA ASP A 117 5.61 -14.58 -17.11
C ASP A 117 4.49 -14.67 -16.07
N LEU A 118 4.67 -14.11 -14.87
CA LEU A 118 3.54 -13.60 -14.07
C LEU A 118 3.90 -12.28 -13.34
N LEU A 119 4.56 -11.37 -14.07
CA LEU A 119 4.66 -9.97 -13.67
C LEU A 119 3.35 -9.28 -14.04
N SER A 120 2.41 -9.26 -13.09
CA SER A 120 1.17 -8.49 -13.16
C SER A 120 1.41 -7.08 -13.71
N GLU A 121 0.58 -6.66 -14.67
CA GLU A 121 0.56 -5.35 -15.34
C GLU A 121 0.74 -4.15 -14.37
N ALA A 122 0.36 -4.33 -13.10
CA ALA A 122 0.55 -3.36 -12.01
C ALA A 122 2.02 -2.98 -11.73
N GLN A 123 2.99 -3.87 -12.02
CA GLN A 123 4.42 -3.55 -11.86
C GLN A 123 4.99 -2.77 -13.07
N LYS A 124 4.41 -2.93 -14.26
CA LYS A 124 4.84 -2.18 -15.47
C LYS A 124 4.48 -0.70 -15.37
N GLU A 125 3.31 -0.37 -14.82
CA GLU A 125 2.89 1.03 -14.63
C GLU A 125 3.75 1.77 -13.59
N THR A 126 4.16 1.09 -12.51
CA THR A 126 5.01 1.69 -11.48
C THR A 126 6.39 2.07 -12.04
N LYS A 127 6.99 1.24 -12.90
CA LYS A 127 8.28 1.54 -13.53
C LYS A 127 8.20 2.72 -14.49
N LYS A 128 7.12 2.81 -15.28
CA LYS A 128 6.96 3.88 -16.29
C LYS A 128 6.86 5.28 -15.66
N TRP A 129 6.34 5.39 -14.43
CA TRP A 129 6.22 6.68 -13.74
C TRP A 129 7.58 7.25 -13.26
N ILE A 130 8.56 6.40 -12.96
CA ILE A 130 9.89 6.83 -12.51
C ILE A 130 10.76 7.28 -13.71
N GLU A 131 10.56 6.69 -14.89
CA GLU A 131 11.42 6.92 -16.06
C GLU A 131 11.02 8.17 -16.89
N THR A 132 9.85 8.76 -16.63
CA THR A 132 9.36 9.95 -17.39
C THR A 132 9.63 11.29 -16.67
N LYS A 133 10.59 11.31 -15.74
CA LYS A 133 11.11 12.55 -15.14
C LYS A 133 12.62 12.60 -15.35
N HIS A 134 13.00 12.81 -16.61
CA HIS A 134 14.29 13.39 -16.97
C HIS A 134 14.05 14.54 -17.94
#